data_AF-A0A4R9EW10-F1
#
_entry.id   AF-A0A4R9EW10-F1
#
_cell.length_a   1.000
_cell.length_b   1.000
_cell.length_c   1.000
_cell.angle_alpha   90.00
_cell.angle_beta   90.00
_cell.angle_gamma   90.00
#
_symmetry.space_group_name_H-M   'P 1'
#
loop_
_entity.id
_entity.type
_entity.pdbx_description
1 polymer ?
#
loop_
_entity_poly.entity_id
_entity_poly.type
_entity_poly.pdbx_seq_one_letter_code
_entity_poly.pdbx_strand_id
1 'polypeptide(L)' 'MKPQPAWAEDVVARYLTLSGEIFRDPSMHVEVLRTDGQHSVCRCRCCPYETSRHFDGRAQDMAQAHAETCRALPKSTP' A
#
# COMPACT_ATOMS: atom_id res chain seq x y z
N MET A 1 12.90 19.23 7.78
CA MET A 1 11.95 18.18 7.34
C MET A 1 11.89 18.21 5.81
N LYS A 2 12.10 17.08 5.13
CA LYS A 2 11.86 17.00 3.68
C LYS A 2 10.34 17.02 3.47
N PRO A 3 9.80 17.83 2.55
CA PRO A 3 8.37 17.82 2.26
C PRO A 3 7.98 16.43 1.76
N GLN A 4 7.05 15.80 2.45
CA GLN A 4 6.45 14.55 2.01
C GLN A 4 5.62 14.90 0.76
N PRO A 5 5.80 14.20 -0.38
CA PRO A 5 5.03 14.50 -1.58
C PRO A 5 3.54 14.38 -1.26
N ALA A 6 2.76 15.36 -1.72
CA ALA A 6 1.30 15.30 -1.65
C ALA A 6 0.84 13.97 -2.26
N TRP A 7 -0.09 13.29 -1.58
CA TRP A 7 -0.61 12.01 -2.03
C TRP A 7 -1.25 12.16 -3.42
N ALA A 8 -1.20 11.11 -4.25
CA ALA A 8 -1.99 11.09 -5.47
C ALA A 8 -3.48 11.14 -5.09
N GLU A 9 -4.32 11.78 -5.91
CA GLU A 9 -5.72 12.09 -5.57
C GLU A 9 -6.54 10.85 -5.20
N ASP A 10 -6.19 9.69 -5.76
CA ASP A 10 -6.89 8.43 -5.52
C ASP A 10 -6.34 7.61 -4.33
N VAL A 11 -5.21 8.03 -3.73
CA VAL A 11 -4.61 7.30 -2.61
C VAL A 11 -5.25 7.73 -1.29
N VAL A 12 -5.96 6.80 -0.66
CA VAL A 12 -6.68 7.01 0.61
C VAL A 12 -5.80 6.69 1.82
N ALA A 13 -4.91 5.72 1.68
CA ALA A 13 -3.96 5.34 2.73
C ALA A 13 -2.71 4.67 2.15
N ARG A 14 -1.60 4.72 2.89
CA ARG A 14 -0.38 3.96 2.62
C ARG A 14 0.15 3.34 3.90
N TYR A 15 0.49 2.05 3.83
CA TYR A 15 1.03 1.28 4.94
C TYR A 15 2.43 0.79 4.57
N LEU A 16 3.44 1.13 5.37
CA LEU A 16 4.81 0.68 5.14
C LEU A 16 4.88 -0.84 5.37
N THR A 17 5.47 -1.58 4.44
CA THR A 17 5.64 -3.03 4.62
C THR A 17 6.71 -3.32 5.66
N LEU A 18 6.67 -4.50 6.29
CA LEU A 18 7.70 -4.98 7.19
C LEU A 18 9.10 -4.94 6.54
N SER A 19 9.22 -5.32 5.27
CA SER A 19 10.49 -5.14 4.54
C SER A 19 10.86 -3.67 4.37
N GLY A 20 9.89 -2.79 4.07
CA GLY A 20 10.13 -1.35 4.01
C GLY A 20 10.66 -0.77 5.33
N GLU A 21 10.17 -1.27 6.47
CA GLU A 21 10.72 -0.92 7.78
C GLU A 21 12.14 -1.45 7.99
N ILE A 22 12.38 -2.74 7.69
CA ILE A 22 13.68 -3.41 7.85
C ILE A 22 14.77 -2.72 7.00
N PHE A 23 14.46 -2.42 5.73
CA PHE A 23 15.39 -1.81 4.79
C PHE A 23 15.36 -0.27 4.81
N ARG A 24 14.47 0.33 5.62
CA ARG A 24 14.22 1.78 5.68
C ARG A 24 13.90 2.39 4.31
N ASP A 25 13.15 1.65 3.50
CA ASP A 25 12.74 2.05 2.14
C ASP A 25 11.24 2.41 2.09
N PRO A 26 10.89 3.70 2.01
CA PRO A 26 9.49 4.13 1.95
C PRO A 26 8.79 3.79 0.62
N SER A 27 9.51 3.34 -0.41
CA SER A 27 8.91 2.86 -1.67
C SER A 27 8.24 1.49 -1.49
N MET A 28 8.56 0.78 -0.41
CA MET A 28 8.07 -0.55 -0.09
C MET A 28 6.80 -0.49 0.78
N HIS A 29 5.68 -0.11 0.16
CA HIS A 29 4.40 0.08 0.85
C HIS A 29 3.24 -0.66 0.16
N VAL A 30 2.15 -0.78 0.91
CA VAL A 30 0.81 -1.12 0.41
C VAL A 30 0.03 0.18 0.29
N GLU A 31 -0.55 0.44 -0.88
CA GLU A 31 -1.42 1.59 -1.12
C GLU A 31 -2.88 1.15 -1.16
N VAL A 32 -3.77 1.97 -0.61
CA VAL A 32 -5.21 1.83 -0.74
C VAL A 32 -5.71 2.92 -1.68
N LEU A 33 -6.21 2.50 -2.83
CA LEU A 33 -6.70 3.36 -3.92
C LEU A 33 -8.23 3.39 -3.90
N ARG A 34 -8.82 4.57 -4.04
CA ARG A 34 -10.26 4.75 -4.28
C ARG A 34 -10.52 4.58 -5.78
N THR A 35 -11.54 3.80 -6.16
CA THR A 35 -11.86 3.57 -7.58
C THR A 35 -13.13 4.30 -8.03
N ASP A 36 -14.28 3.96 -7.46
CA ASP A 36 -15.61 4.40 -7.93
C ASP A 36 -16.49 4.93 -6.78
N GLY A 37 -15.86 5.25 -5.64
CA GLY A 37 -16.54 5.68 -4.42
C GLY A 37 -17.23 4.55 -3.65
N GLN A 38 -17.41 3.36 -4.24
CA GLN A 38 -17.97 2.19 -3.57
C GLN A 38 -16.92 1.12 -3.29
N HIS A 39 -15.84 1.10 -4.04
CA HIS A 39 -14.74 0.15 -3.90
C HIS A 39 -13.40 0.85 -3.64
N SER A 40 -12.54 0.09 -2.98
CA SER A 40 -11.12 0.38 -2.82
C SER A 40 -10.30 -0.79 -3.34
N VAL A 41 -9.14 -0.48 -3.91
CA VAL A 41 -8.14 -1.47 -4.28
C VAL A 41 -6.94 -1.33 -3.34
N CYS A 42 -6.51 -2.43 -2.75
CA CYS A 42 -5.29 -2.49 -1.97
C CYS A 42 -4.22 -3.12 -2.85
N ARG A 43 -3.09 -2.42 -3.04
CA ARG A 43 -2.02 -2.87 -3.91
C ARG A 43 -0.69 -2.83 -3.18
N CYS A 44 0.03 -3.93 -3.18
CA CYS A 44 1.40 -3.98 -2.65
C CYS A 44 2.40 -3.61 -3.75
N ARG A 45 3.36 -2.73 -3.44
CA ARG A 45 4.45 -2.38 -4.38
C ARG A 45 5.57 -3.42 -4.43
N CYS A 46 5.59 -4.34 -3.47
CA CYS A 46 6.67 -5.31 -3.32
C CYS A 46 6.34 -6.70 -3.87
N CYS A 47 5.06 -7.06 -4.00
CA CYS A 47 4.63 -8.40 -4.42
C CYS A 47 3.35 -8.30 -5.27
N PRO A 48 2.91 -9.39 -5.94
CA PRO A 48 1.72 -9.36 -6.79
C PRO A 48 0.40 -9.34 -5.98
N TYR A 49 0.43 -8.92 -4.71
CA TYR A 49 -0.76 -8.80 -3.89
C TYR A 49 -1.60 -7.61 -4.33
N GLU A 50 -2.82 -7.91 -4.77
CA GLU A 50 -3.85 -6.94 -5.10
C GLU A 50 -5.21 -7.48 -4.63
N THR A 51 -6.03 -6.63 -4.01
CA THR A 51 -7.39 -7.00 -3.65
C THR A 51 -8.35 -5.83 -3.78
N SER A 52 -9.57 -6.09 -4.24
CA SER A 52 -10.66 -5.12 -4.25
C SER A 52 -11.68 -5.44 -3.15
N ARG A 53 -12.14 -4.39 -2.47
CA ARG A 53 -13.12 -4.45 -1.37
C ARG A 53 -14.03 -3.24 -1.41
N HIS A 54 -15.20 -3.35 -0.78
CA HIS A 54 -16.07 -2.19 -0.59
C HIS A 54 -15.39 -1.13 0.30
N PHE A 55 -15.78 0.12 0.15
CA PHE A 55 -15.30 1.26 0.92
C PHE A 55 -15.92 1.29 2.34
N ASP A 56 -15.65 0.25 3.14
CA ASP A 56 -16.22 0.05 4.48
C ASP A 56 -15.14 -0.09 5.58
N GLY A 57 -13.91 0.37 5.31
CA GLY A 57 -12.77 0.24 6.23
C GLY A 57 -12.01 -1.08 6.11
N ARG A 58 -12.65 -2.15 5.59
CA ARG A 58 -11.99 -3.47 5.43
C ARG A 58 -10.79 -3.45 4.49
N ALA A 59 -10.80 -2.56 3.50
CA ALA A 59 -9.66 -2.35 2.61
C ALA A 59 -8.42 -1.88 3.38
N GLN A 60 -8.59 -0.97 4.34
CA GLN A 60 -7.50 -0.46 5.18
C GLN A 60 -6.97 -1.56 6.10
N ASP A 61 -7.86 -2.30 6.77
CA ASP A 61 -7.47 -3.42 7.65
C ASP A 61 -6.67 -4.49 6.89
N MET A 62 -7.11 -4.86 5.69
CA MET A 62 -6.41 -5.82 4.85
C MET A 62 -5.06 -5.30 4.36
N ALA A 63 -4.99 -4.03 3.96
CA ALA A 63 -3.75 -3.41 3.54
C ALA A 63 -2.73 -3.35 4.67
N GLN A 64 -3.16 -2.99 5.89
CA GLN A 64 -2.33 -2.99 7.08
C GLN A 64 -1.85 -4.41 7.44
N ALA A 65 -2.76 -5.38 7.51
CA ALA A 65 -2.41 -6.77 7.84
C ALA A 65 -1.43 -7.38 6.82
N HIS A 66 -1.57 -7.04 5.54
CA HIS A 66 -0.59 -7.42 4.53
C HIS A 66 0.75 -6.70 4.76
N ALA A 67 0.73 -5.39 5.01
CA ALA A 67 1.95 -4.60 5.21
C ALA A 67 2.80 -5.13 6.37
N GLU A 68 2.18 -5.43 7.52
CA GLU A 68 2.83 -5.95 8.73
C GLU A 68 3.53 -7.30 8.53
N THR A 69 3.16 -8.06 7.50
CA THR A 69 3.70 -9.40 7.24
C THR A 69 4.50 -9.50 5.94
N CYS A 70 4.39 -8.50 5.05
CA CYS A 70 5.01 -8.54 3.74
C CYS A 70 6.52 -8.36 3.82
N ARG A 71 7.23 -9.44 3.46
CA ARG A 71 8.69 -9.50 3.41
C ARG A 71 9.26 -9.43 1.98
N ALA A 72 8.40 -9.19 0.99
CA ALA A 72 8.84 -9.14 -0.39
C ALA A 72 9.71 -7.90 -0.64
N LEU A 73 10.72 -8.04 -1.50
CA LEU A 73 11.49 -6.93 -2.04
C LEU A 73 10.85 -6.46 -3.34
N PRO A 74 10.97 -5.16 -3.71
CA PRO A 74 10.49 -4.70 -5.00
C PRO A 74 11.08 -5.55 -6.12
N LYS A 75 10.27 -5.97 -7.08
CA LYS A 75 10.81 -6.58 -8.29
C LYS A 75 11.69 -5.52 -8.96
N SER A 76 12.97 -5.82 -9.16
CA SER A 76 13.84 -5.04 -10.04
C SER A 76 13.07 -4.87 -11.35
N THR A 77 12.63 -3.65 -11.62
CA THR A 77 12.03 -3.35 -12.92
C THR A 77 13.20 -3.33 -13.91
N PRO A 78 13.18 -4.11 -15.00
CA PRO A 78 14.21 -4.00 -16.04
C PRO A 78 14.21 -2.61 -16.67
#